data_AF-A0A7V2JR68-F1
#
_entry.id   AF-A0A7V2JR68-F1
#
_cell.length_a   1.000
_cell.length_b   1.000
_cell.length_c   1.000
_cell.angle_alpha   90.00
_cell.angle_beta   90.00
_cell.angle_gamma   90.00
#
_symmetry.space_group_name_H-M   'P 1'
#
loop_
_entity.id
_entity.type
_entity.pdbx_description
1 polymer ?
#
loop_
_entity_poly.entity_id
_entity_poly.type
_entity_poly.pdbx_seq_one_letter_code
_entity_poly.pdbx_strand_id
1 'polypeptide(L)' 'MTITFALQPVLAIVAGVIILIAPKFFKYIVAAYLIVIGIIGMVRL' A
#
# COMPACT_ATOMS: atom_id res chain seq x y z
N MET A 1 33.01 5.61 20.31
CA MET A 1 31.77 4.82 20.15
C MET A 1 30.76 5.69 19.42
N THR A 2 30.45 5.35 18.18
CA THR A 2 29.53 6.13 17.34
C THR A 2 28.09 5.82 17.76
N ILE A 3 27.42 6.79 18.38
CA ILE A 3 26.00 6.67 18.74
C ILE A 3 25.20 6.88 17.45
N THR A 4 24.98 5.81 16.70
CA THR A 4 24.04 5.81 15.57
C THR A 4 22.65 5.80 16.17
N PHE A 5 22.00 6.96 16.28
CA PHE A 5 20.58 7.03 16.60
C PHE A 5 19.83 6.18 15.57
N ALA A 6 19.35 5.01 16.00
CA ALA A 6 18.61 4.08 15.17
C ALA A 6 17.19 4.65 14.96
N LEU A 7 17.09 5.74 14.21
CA LEU A 7 15.83 6.32 13.77
C LEU A 7 15.08 5.36 12.84
N GLN A 8 15.81 4.50 12.15
CA GLN A 8 15.31 3.52 11.21
C GLN A 8 14.28 2.53 11.82
N PRO A 9 14.54 1.84 12.95
CA PRO A 9 13.54 0.98 13.58
C PRO A 9 12.31 1.73 14.11
N VAL A 10 12.48 2.95 14.64
CA VAL A 10 11.34 3.76 15.11
C VAL A 10 10.43 4.14 13.95
N LEU A 11 11.01 4.60 12.83
CA LEU A 11 10.28 4.90 11.59
C LEU A 11 9.57 3.66 11.02
N ALA A 12 10.22 2.50 11.05
CA ALA A 12 9.65 1.24 10.57
C ALA A 12 8.40 0.82 11.37
N ILE A 13 8.43 0.99 12.71
CA ILE A 13 7.27 0.69 13.57
C ILE A 13 6.13 1.68 13.30
N VAL A 14 6.43 2.98 13.20
CA VAL A 14 5.41 4.01 12.90
C VAL A 14 4.76 3.74 11.55
N ALA A 15 5.55 3.44 10.52
CA ALA A 15 5.04 3.07 9.20
C ALA A 15 4.19 1.78 9.24
N GLY A 16 4.62 0.76 9.99
CA GLY A 16 3.87 -0.48 10.17
C GLY A 16 2.49 -0.27 10.82
N VAL A 17 2.40 0.60 11.83
CA VAL A 17 1.14 0.95 12.48
C VAL A 17 0.21 1.72 11.54
N ILE A 18 0.75 2.66 10.75
CA ILE A 18 -0.02 3.40 9.73
C ILE A 18 -0.63 2.45 8.69
N ILE A 19 0.14 1.46 8.22
CA ILE A 19 -0.34 0.45 7.26
C ILE A 19 -1.44 -0.42 7.87
N LEU A 20 -1.35 -0.74 9.17
CA LEU A 20 -2.36 -1.54 9.87
C LEU A 20 -3.69 -0.80 10.05
N ILE A 21 -3.65 0.52 10.27
CA ILE A 21 -4.84 1.37 10.40
C ILE A 21 -5.54 1.58 9.05
N ALA A 22 -4.76 1.75 7.97
CA ALA A 22 -5.29 2.02 6.64
C ALA A 22 -4.74 1.06 5.56
N PRO A 23 -4.98 -0.27 5.66
CA PRO A 23 -4.55 -1.22 4.63
C PRO A 23 -5.35 -1.06 3.32
N LYS A 24 -6.45 -0.29 3.39
CA LYS A 24 -7.48 -0.19 2.35
C LYS A 24 -7.07 0.65 1.16
N PHE A 25 -6.05 1.51 1.29
CA PHE A 25 -5.56 2.33 0.16
C PHE A 25 -5.13 1.47 -1.04
N PHE A 26 -4.48 0.34 -0.80
CA PHE A 26 -4.12 -0.61 -1.87
C PHE A 26 -5.35 -1.25 -2.53
N LYS A 27 -6.39 -1.56 -1.76
CA LYS A 27 -7.62 -2.18 -2.29
C LYS A 27 -8.35 -1.27 -3.28
N TYR A 28 -8.34 0.05 -3.09
CA TYR A 28 -9.00 0.98 -4.01
C TYR A 28 -8.33 1.02 -5.38
N ILE A 29 -6.99 1.05 -5.40
CA ILE A 29 -6.21 1.04 -6.66
C ILE A 29 -6.43 -0.29 -7.39
N VAL A 30 -6.34 -1.41 -6.67
CA VAL A 30 -6.55 -2.75 -7.23
C VAL A 30 -7.98 -2.89 -7.77
N ALA A 31 -8.99 -2.44 -7.02
CA ALA A 31 -10.39 -2.50 -7.47
C ALA A 31 -10.63 -1.68 -8.74
N ALA A 32 -10.10 -0.46 -8.81
CA ALA A 32 -10.21 0.37 -10.01
C ALA A 32 -9.57 -0.30 -11.23
N TYR A 33 -8.38 -0.89 -11.07
CA TYR A 33 -7.69 -1.61 -12.13
C TYR A 33 -8.48 -2.84 -12.63
N LEU A 34 -9.00 -3.66 -11.72
CA LEU A 34 -9.82 -4.82 -12.10
C LEU A 34 -11.12 -4.41 -12.80
N ILE A 35 -11.76 -3.32 -12.38
CA ILE A 35 -12.97 -2.80 -13.03
C ILE A 35 -12.64 -2.37 -14.46
N VAL A 36 -11.58 -1.59 -14.66
CA VAL A 36 -11.16 -1.12 -15.99
C VAL A 36 -10.85 -2.29 -16.91
N ILE A 37 -10.07 -3.27 -16.45
CA ILE A 37 -9.74 -4.45 -17.26
C ILE A 37 -10.95 -5.33 -17.52
N GLY A 38 -11.84 -5.52 -16.54
CA GLY A 38 -13.08 -6.27 -16.73
C GLY A 38 -13.97 -5.65 -17.80
N ILE A 39 -14.12 -4.32 -17.78
CA ILE A 39 -14.88 -3.59 -18.80
C ILE A 39 -14.20 -3.69 -20.17
N ILE A 40 -12.88 -3.50 -20.24
CA ILE A 40 -12.13 -3.64 -21.49
C ILE A 40 -12.26 -5.06 -22.07
N GLY A 41 -12.21 -6.09 -21.23
CA GLY A 41 -12.41 -7.47 -21.62
C GLY A 41 -13.83 -7.73 -22.15
N MET A 42 -14.85 -7.13 -21.52
CA MET A 42 -16.25 -7.23 -21.96
C MET A 42 -16.52 -6.54 -23.31
N VAL A 43 -15.84 -5.43 -23.61
CA VAL A 43 -16.00 -4.67 -24.85
C VAL A 43 -15.24 -5.28 -26.02
N ARG A 44 -14.18 -6.06 -25.76
CA ARG A 44 -13.36 -6.71 -26.78
C ARG A 44 -13.70 -8.18 -27.05
N LEU A 45 -14.58 -8.78 -26.25
CA LEU A 45 -15.17 -10.10 -26.50
C LEU A 45 -16.40 -9.97 -27.39
#